data_AF-A0AA39H5F8-F1
#
_entry.id   AF-A0AA39H5F8-F1
#
_cell.length_a   1.000
_cell.length_b   1.000
_cell.length_c   1.000
_cell.angle_alpha   90.00
_cell.angle_beta   90.00
_cell.angle_gamma   90.00
#
_symmetry.space_group_name_H-M   'P 1'
#
loop_
_entity.id
_entity.type
_entity.pdbx_description
1 polymer ?
#
loop_
_entity_poly.entity_id
_entity_poly.type
_entity_poly.pdbx_seq_one_letter_code
_entity_poly.pdbx_strand_id
1 'polypeptide(L)'
;MSVIIARIGVMLGKVVVLSALLAVALGTKCEAPKVSASSFSTTDGFFHFSSTFIVEFTLQCANNVKDMPVFAVVNDKIYQAAVSEETSKYQITWLLPHSESYSRTFDVQIFDEDSINAYKKAQREGQDTSVVKSLYTHQFAHPGVSKQWPVSPESLSVLAFAAIFSYVFFGIKSKYDN
;
A
#
# COMPACT_ATOMS: atom_id res chain seq x y z
N MET A 1 21.19 29.94 55.73
CA MET A 1 21.99 29.29 54.65
C MET A 1 21.31 28.03 54.07
N SER A 2 20.58 27.24 54.86
CA SER A 2 19.98 25.96 54.43
C SER A 2 18.82 26.06 53.40
N VAL A 3 18.11 27.19 53.33
CA VAL A 3 16.94 27.36 52.42
C VAL A 3 17.36 27.57 50.95
N ILE A 4 18.55 28.13 50.71
CA ILE A 4 19.05 28.46 49.37
C ILE A 4 19.53 27.18 48.66
N ILE A 5 20.18 26.26 49.39
CA ILE A 5 20.65 24.97 48.90
C ILE A 5 19.47 24.07 48.46
N ALA A 6 18.37 24.10 49.23
CA ALA A 6 17.14 23.37 48.90
C ALA A 6 16.49 23.86 47.60
N ARG A 7 16.52 25.19 47.33
CA ARG A 7 15.96 25.74 46.08
C ARG A 7 16.82 25.44 44.85
N ILE A 8 18.14 25.33 45.00
CA ILE A 8 19.07 24.96 43.92
C ILE A 8 18.89 23.50 43.52
N GLY A 9 18.72 22.58 44.49
CA GLY A 9 18.45 21.16 44.21
C GLY A 9 17.14 20.93 43.46
N VAL A 10 16.08 21.68 43.79
CA VAL A 10 14.78 21.61 43.11
C VAL A 10 14.85 22.17 41.68
N MET A 11 15.65 23.22 41.45
CA MET A 11 15.87 23.79 40.11
C MET A 11 16.68 22.84 39.22
N LEU A 12 17.72 22.17 39.76
CA LEU A 12 18.46 21.13 39.04
C LEU A 12 17.56 19.94 38.68
N GLY A 13 16.72 19.48 39.60
CA GLY A 13 15.77 18.39 39.34
C GLY A 13 14.79 18.74 38.22
N LYS A 14 14.26 19.96 38.19
CA LYS A 14 13.37 20.42 37.11
C LYS A 14 14.08 20.53 35.75
N VAL A 15 15.34 20.97 35.72
CA VAL A 15 16.13 21.06 34.48
C VAL A 15 16.47 19.68 33.91
N VAL A 16 16.83 18.72 34.78
CA VAL A 16 17.10 17.33 34.37
C VAL A 16 15.85 16.65 33.82
N VAL A 17 14.69 16.87 34.44
CA VAL A 17 13.40 16.35 33.94
C VAL A 17 13.03 16.99 32.59
N LEU A 18 13.22 18.30 32.42
CA LEU A 18 12.95 18.98 31.14
C LEU A 18 13.87 18.48 30.01
N SER A 19 15.15 18.24 30.32
CA SER A 19 16.14 17.69 29.39
C SER A 19 15.83 16.25 28.98
N ALA A 20 15.34 15.43 29.91
CA ALA A 20 14.94 14.05 29.63
C ALA A 20 13.69 13.99 28.75
N LEU A 21 12.71 14.88 28.96
CA LEU A 21 11.54 14.98 28.09
C LEU A 21 11.90 15.43 26.66
N LEU A 22 12.86 16.34 26.52
CA LEU A 22 13.34 16.78 25.20
C LEU A 22 14.07 15.66 24.42
N ALA A 23 14.77 14.77 25.13
CA ALA A 23 15.48 13.64 24.52
C ALA A 23 14.51 12.56 23.98
N VAL A 24 13.37 12.35 24.65
CA VAL A 24 12.33 11.42 24.18
C VAL A 24 11.57 11.98 22.97
N ALA A 25 11.47 13.31 22.84
CA ALA A 25 10.82 13.97 21.71
C ALA A 25 11.60 13.88 20.38
N LEU A 26 12.85 13.43 20.41
CA LEU A 26 13.66 13.16 19.21
C LEU A 26 13.43 11.75 18.64
N GLY A 27 12.37 11.07 19.08
CA GLY A 27 11.98 9.74 18.61
C GLY A 27 11.75 9.68 17.10
N THR A 28 12.52 8.79 16.46
CA THR A 28 12.22 8.07 15.21
C THR A 28 11.89 8.90 13.96
N LYS A 29 12.84 9.71 13.50
CA LYS A 29 12.88 10.12 12.08
C LYS A 29 13.70 9.12 11.28
N CYS A 30 13.16 8.65 10.17
CA CYS A 30 13.92 7.84 9.24
C CYS A 30 14.85 8.75 8.43
N GLU A 31 16.13 8.82 8.81
CA GLU A 31 17.13 9.57 8.05
C GLU A 31 17.60 8.73 6.84
N ALA A 32 17.46 9.30 5.64
CA ALA A 32 17.79 8.70 4.34
C ALA A 32 17.13 7.32 4.08
N PRO A 33 15.80 7.26 3.83
CA PRO A 33 15.12 6.00 3.52
C PRO A 33 15.59 5.44 2.18
N LYS A 34 16.24 4.27 2.20
CA LYS A 34 16.45 3.47 1.00
C LYS A 34 15.25 2.54 0.83
N VAL A 35 14.43 2.84 -0.18
CA VAL A 35 13.15 2.16 -0.43
C VAL A 35 13.30 1.15 -1.58
N SER A 36 12.89 -0.09 -1.35
CA SER A 36 12.68 -1.07 -2.43
C SER A 36 11.19 -1.39 -2.48
N ALA A 37 10.51 -0.99 -3.56
CA ALA A 37 9.07 -1.15 -3.71
C ALA A 37 8.72 -2.12 -4.84
N SER A 38 7.76 -3.00 -4.58
CA SER A 38 7.12 -3.91 -5.53
C SER A 38 5.63 -3.61 -5.53
N SER A 39 5.02 -3.58 -6.71
CA SER A 39 3.63 -3.16 -6.84
C SER A 39 2.86 -4.12 -7.71
N PHE A 40 1.66 -4.46 -7.23
CA PHE A 40 0.78 -5.46 -7.80
C PHE A 40 -0.63 -4.90 -7.88
N SER A 41 -1.33 -5.25 -8.95
CA SER A 41 -2.74 -4.90 -9.11
C SER A 41 -3.50 -6.01 -9.77
N THR A 42 -4.75 -6.19 -9.36
CA THR A 42 -5.68 -7.08 -10.06
C THR A 42 -6.11 -6.48 -11.38
N THR A 43 -5.81 -7.19 -12.47
CA THR A 43 -6.18 -6.82 -13.85
C THR A 43 -7.42 -7.58 -14.34
N ASP A 44 -7.87 -8.59 -13.61
CA ASP A 44 -9.07 -9.38 -13.95
C ASP A 44 -10.33 -8.69 -13.42
N GLY A 45 -11.17 -8.21 -14.34
CA GLY A 45 -12.44 -7.56 -14.02
C GLY A 45 -13.66 -8.44 -14.15
N PHE A 46 -13.50 -9.72 -14.49
CA PHE A 46 -14.62 -10.64 -14.66
C PHE A 46 -15.09 -11.20 -13.32
N PHE A 47 -14.17 -11.69 -12.49
CA PHE A 47 -14.49 -12.26 -11.17
C PHE A 47 -14.58 -11.21 -10.06
N HIS A 48 -14.02 -10.02 -10.27
CA HIS A 48 -13.93 -8.98 -9.25
C HIS A 48 -14.68 -7.70 -9.65
N PHE A 49 -15.57 -7.23 -8.77
CA PHE A 49 -16.27 -5.94 -8.94
C PHE A 49 -15.37 -4.72 -8.69
N SER A 50 -14.25 -4.93 -7.99
CA SER A 50 -13.24 -3.93 -7.66
C SER A 50 -11.84 -4.45 -7.96
N SER A 51 -10.98 -3.54 -8.41
CA SER A 51 -9.55 -3.82 -8.56
C SER A 51 -8.87 -3.56 -7.22
N THR A 52 -8.13 -4.55 -6.75
CA THR A 52 -7.28 -4.44 -5.57
C THR A 52 -5.87 -4.03 -6.01
N PHE A 53 -5.32 -3.05 -5.31
CA PHE A 53 -3.99 -2.53 -5.52
C PHE A 53 -3.16 -2.79 -4.28
N ILE A 54 -1.96 -3.32 -4.47
CA ILE A 54 -1.05 -3.70 -3.42
C ILE A 54 0.31 -3.11 -3.73
N VAL A 55 0.86 -2.33 -2.81
CA VAL A 55 2.24 -1.86 -2.88
C VAL A 55 2.98 -2.39 -1.67
N GLU A 56 3.95 -3.24 -1.92
CA GLU A 56 4.89 -3.74 -0.92
C GLU A 56 6.17 -2.91 -0.99
N PHE A 57 6.70 -2.49 0.15
CA PHE A 57 7.98 -1.80 0.17
C PHE A 57 8.76 -2.15 1.43
N THR A 58 10.08 -2.10 1.31
CA THR A 58 11.00 -2.19 2.46
C THR A 58 11.63 -0.83 2.69
N LEU A 59 11.70 -0.43 3.96
CA LEU A 59 12.37 0.79 4.39
C LEU A 59 13.68 0.41 5.08
N GLN A 60 14.81 0.90 4.56
CA GLN A 60 16.08 0.87 5.27
C GLN A 60 16.44 2.29 5.71
N CYS A 61 16.33 2.56 7.01
CA CYS A 61 16.72 3.82 7.61
C CYS A 61 18.16 3.73 8.14
N ALA A 62 18.95 4.80 8.00
CA ALA A 62 20.31 4.86 8.56
C ALA A 62 20.31 4.66 10.09
N ASN A 63 19.21 5.03 10.76
CA ASN A 63 19.04 4.96 12.20
C ASN A 63 18.51 3.60 12.71
N ASN A 64 18.43 2.57 11.86
CA ASN A 64 17.99 1.20 12.24
C ASN A 64 16.64 1.13 13.01
N VAL A 65 15.74 2.09 12.78
CA VAL A 65 14.39 2.04 13.35
C VAL A 65 13.61 0.96 12.62
N LYS A 66 13.15 -0.04 13.37
CA LYS A 66 12.27 -1.11 12.91
C LYS A 66 10.84 -0.79 13.38
N ASP A 67 9.85 -1.18 12.58
CA ASP A 67 8.43 -1.12 12.94
C ASP A 67 7.90 0.30 13.23
N MET A 68 8.26 1.27 12.40
CA MET A 68 7.67 2.61 12.46
C MET A 68 6.30 2.62 11.78
N PRO A 69 5.26 3.28 12.34
CA PRO A 69 3.99 3.43 11.65
C PRO A 69 4.15 4.33 10.42
N VAL A 70 3.89 3.75 9.24
CA VAL A 70 3.96 4.43 7.95
C VAL A 70 2.56 4.60 7.38
N PHE A 71 2.33 5.75 6.76
CA PHE A 71 1.08 6.11 6.11
C PHE A 71 1.35 6.39 4.63
N ALA A 72 0.36 6.13 3.79
CA ALA A 72 0.42 6.48 2.39
C ALA A 72 -0.80 7.28 1.98
N VAL A 73 -0.61 8.23 1.07
CA VAL A 73 -1.70 8.97 0.47
C VAL A 73 -1.78 8.61 -1.00
N VAL A 74 -2.97 8.18 -1.43
CA VAL A 74 -3.29 7.85 -2.83
C VAL A 74 -4.60 8.55 -3.17
N ASN A 75 -4.60 9.43 -4.17
CA ASN A 75 -5.77 10.24 -4.55
C ASN A 75 -6.42 10.97 -3.35
N ASP A 76 -5.61 11.65 -2.54
CA ASP A 76 -6.02 12.39 -1.32
C ASP A 76 -6.70 11.55 -0.22
N LYS A 77 -6.65 10.22 -0.33
CA LYS A 77 -7.08 9.29 0.71
C LYS A 77 -5.87 8.73 1.45
N ILE A 78 -5.94 8.76 2.78
CA ILE A 78 -4.89 8.27 3.66
C ILE A 78 -5.14 6.78 3.95
N TYR A 79 -4.12 5.96 3.72
CA TYR A 79 -4.07 4.54 4.02
C TYR A 79 -2.94 4.27 5.01
N GLN A 80 -3.15 3.34 5.94
CA GLN A 80 -2.12 2.90 6.86
C GLN A 80 -1.40 1.68 6.26
N ALA A 81 -0.07 1.66 6.35
CA ALA A 81 0.70 0.50 5.93
C ALA A 81 0.62 -0.60 7.01
N ALA A 82 0.37 -1.84 6.59
CA ALA A 82 0.50 -3.02 7.42
C ALA A 82 1.95 -3.51 7.40
N VAL A 83 2.46 -4.00 8.53
CA VAL A 83 3.79 -4.60 8.62
C VAL A 83 3.66 -6.11 8.71
N SER A 84 4.39 -6.83 7.86
CA SER A 84 4.56 -8.27 7.99
C SER A 84 5.62 -8.58 9.07
N GLU A 85 5.24 -9.28 10.13
CA GLU A 85 6.15 -9.67 11.22
C GLU A 85 7.30 -10.57 10.74
N GLU A 86 7.06 -11.42 9.74
CA GLU A 86 8.04 -12.39 9.24
C GLU A 86 9.10 -11.76 8.31
N THR A 87 8.68 -10.79 7.50
CA THR A 87 9.53 -10.24 6.42
C THR A 87 9.93 -8.77 6.63
N SER A 88 9.40 -8.12 7.68
CA SER A 88 9.54 -6.69 7.95
C SER A 88 9.23 -5.81 6.72
N LYS A 89 8.34 -6.30 5.86
CA LYS A 89 7.85 -5.58 4.68
C LYS A 89 6.62 -4.79 5.05
N TYR A 90 6.54 -3.57 4.54
CA TYR A 90 5.34 -2.75 4.61
C TYR A 90 4.47 -3.04 3.41
N GLN A 91 3.17 -3.18 3.62
CA GLN A 91 2.18 -3.41 2.59
C GLN A 91 1.06 -2.39 2.72
N ILE A 92 0.77 -1.69 1.63
CA ILE A 92 -0.40 -0.82 1.51
C ILE A 92 -1.35 -1.45 0.52
N THR A 93 -2.61 -1.60 0.92
CA THR A 93 -3.66 -2.14 0.07
C THR A 93 -4.80 -1.15 -0.01
N TRP A 94 -5.26 -0.86 -1.22
CA TRP A 94 -6.49 -0.11 -1.45
C TRP A 94 -7.32 -0.76 -2.55
N LEU A 95 -8.61 -0.45 -2.54
CA LEU A 95 -9.56 -0.96 -3.51
C LEU A 95 -10.15 0.22 -4.27
N LEU A 96 -10.27 0.06 -5.59
CA LEU A 96 -11.02 0.96 -6.43
C LEU A 96 -12.09 0.17 -7.21
N PRO A 97 -13.29 0.74 -7.39
CA PRO A 97 -14.30 0.12 -8.23
C PRO A 97 -13.80 0.05 -9.68
N HIS A 98 -14.26 -0.95 -10.43
CA HIS A 98 -13.84 -1.17 -11.81
C HIS A 98 -14.09 0.04 -12.74
N SER A 99 -15.09 0.87 -12.41
CA SER A 99 -15.37 2.13 -13.12
C SER A 99 -14.26 3.17 -12.98
N GLU A 100 -13.50 3.12 -11.88
CA GLU A 100 -12.44 4.06 -11.56
C GLU A 100 -11.05 3.45 -11.77
N SER A 101 -10.90 2.13 -11.87
CA SER A 101 -9.63 1.44 -12.11
C SER A 101 -9.22 1.36 -13.59
N TYR A 102 -9.45 2.42 -14.36
CA TYR A 102 -8.92 2.51 -15.72
C TYR A 102 -7.40 2.59 -15.74
N SER A 103 -6.81 2.38 -16.93
CA SER A 103 -5.36 2.45 -17.16
C SER A 103 -4.82 3.82 -16.76
N ARG A 104 -4.08 3.88 -15.65
CA ARG A 104 -3.51 5.12 -15.12
C ARG A 104 -2.31 4.84 -14.24
N THR A 105 -1.49 5.86 -14.05
CA THR A 105 -0.43 5.86 -13.04
C THR A 105 -1.00 6.39 -11.73
N PHE A 106 -0.79 5.65 -10.64
CA PHE A 106 -1.10 6.06 -9.29
C PHE A 106 0.19 6.56 -8.62
N ASP A 107 0.17 7.81 -8.15
CA ASP A 107 1.23 8.36 -7.34
C ASP A 107 0.96 8.02 -5.87
N VAL A 108 1.72 7.05 -5.35
CA VAL A 108 1.63 6.63 -3.95
C VAL A 108 2.66 7.40 -3.16
N GLN A 109 2.20 8.38 -2.39
CA GLN A 109 3.05 9.20 -1.54
C GLN A 109 3.14 8.59 -0.15
N ILE A 110 4.35 8.27 0.29
CA ILE A 110 4.61 7.64 1.59
C ILE A 110 5.02 8.72 2.60
N PHE A 111 4.43 8.65 3.78
CA PHE A 111 4.56 9.59 4.89
C PHE A 111 4.87 8.85 6.19
N ASP A 112 5.74 9.45 6.99
CA ASP A 112 5.98 9.12 8.40
C ASP A 112 4.87 9.74 9.26
N GLU A 113 4.74 9.26 10.50
CA GLU A 113 3.76 9.74 11.50
C GLU A 113 3.69 11.28 11.60
N ASP A 114 4.83 11.96 11.67
CA ASP A 114 4.81 13.42 11.79
C ASP A 114 4.45 14.14 10.48
N SER A 115 4.91 13.60 9.36
CA SER A 115 4.62 14.17 8.05
C SER A 115 3.15 14.00 7.67
N ILE A 116 2.50 12.89 8.09
CA ILE A 116 1.05 12.73 7.89
C ILE A 116 0.25 13.64 8.81
N ASN A 117 0.74 13.93 10.03
CA ASN A 117 0.11 14.89 10.93
C ASN A 117 0.17 16.31 10.36
N ALA A 118 1.30 16.68 9.75
CA ALA A 118 1.43 17.92 9.00
C ALA A 118 0.50 17.96 7.77
N TYR A 119 0.41 16.86 7.01
CA TYR A 119 -0.51 16.74 5.87
C TYR A 119 -1.98 16.94 6.29
N LYS A 120 -2.42 16.25 7.36
CA LYS A 120 -3.78 16.39 7.91
C LYS A 120 -4.07 17.81 8.38
N LYS A 121 -3.06 18.53 8.89
CA LYS A 121 -3.19 19.93 9.27
C LYS A 121 -3.34 20.84 8.05
N ALA A 122 -2.48 20.70 7.06
CA ALA A 122 -2.55 21.45 5.80
C ALA A 122 -3.91 21.25 5.09
N GLN A 123 -4.42 20.01 5.07
CA GLN A 123 -5.73 19.69 4.49
C GLN A 123 -6.90 20.40 5.21
N ARG A 124 -6.84 20.54 6.54
CA ARG A 124 -7.86 21.29 7.30
C ARG A 124 -7.79 22.78 7.06
N GLU A 125 -6.60 23.30 6.82
CA GLU A 125 -6.35 24.73 6.58
C GLU A 125 -6.60 25.13 5.12
N GLY A 126 -6.93 24.17 4.24
CA GLY A 126 -7.16 24.41 2.82
C GLY A 126 -5.89 24.84 2.07
N GLN A 127 -4.72 24.53 2.62
CA GLN A 127 -3.43 24.82 2.03
C GLN A 127 -3.02 23.71 1.05
N ASP A 128 -2.18 24.05 0.07
CA ASP A 128 -1.65 23.10 -0.90
C ASP A 128 -0.90 21.96 -0.19
N THR A 129 -1.43 20.74 -0.33
CA THR A 129 -0.90 19.52 0.27
C THR A 129 0.47 19.11 -0.27
N SER A 130 0.91 19.75 -1.37
CA SER A 130 2.22 19.59 -2.02
C SER A 130 3.37 20.25 -1.25
N VAL A 131 3.09 21.12 -0.26
CA VAL A 131 4.12 21.76 0.57
C VAL A 131 4.71 20.79 1.60
N VAL A 132 3.98 19.73 1.96
CA VAL A 132 4.45 18.72 2.90
C VAL A 132 5.32 17.71 2.19
N LYS A 133 6.62 17.71 2.49
CA LYS A 133 7.61 16.78 1.92
C LYS A 133 7.21 15.34 2.24
N SER A 134 6.79 14.59 1.22
CA SER A 134 6.68 13.13 1.28
C SER A 134 8.07 12.51 1.39
N LEU A 135 8.17 11.36 2.05
CA LEU A 135 9.46 10.64 2.17
C LEU A 135 9.87 10.03 0.84
N TYR A 136 8.88 9.51 0.12
CA TYR A 136 9.06 8.80 -1.13
C TYR A 136 7.75 8.79 -1.90
N THR A 137 7.82 9.00 -3.21
CA THR A 137 6.68 8.87 -4.11
C THR A 137 6.95 7.70 -5.04
N HIS A 138 6.12 6.64 -4.96
CA HIS A 138 6.18 5.51 -5.86
C HIS A 138 5.15 5.69 -6.98
N GLN A 139 5.60 5.67 -8.23
CA GLN A 139 4.70 5.68 -9.38
C GLN A 139 4.31 4.26 -9.74
N PHE A 140 3.02 3.95 -9.62
CA PHE A 140 2.48 2.65 -9.97
C PHE A 140 1.63 2.74 -11.24
N ALA A 141 2.14 2.25 -12.36
CA ALA A 141 1.40 2.20 -13.62
C ALA A 141 0.49 0.97 -13.68
N HIS A 142 -0.84 1.19 -13.62
CA HIS A 142 -1.81 0.13 -13.80
C HIS A 142 -2.20 0.02 -15.28
N PRO A 143 -2.04 -1.16 -15.93
CA PRO A 143 -2.37 -1.33 -17.35
C PRO A 143 -3.87 -1.20 -17.65
N GLY A 144 -4.73 -1.19 -16.63
CA GLY A 144 -6.18 -1.14 -16.76
C GLY A 144 -6.77 -2.55 -16.77
N VAL A 145 -8.05 -2.64 -16.41
CA VAL A 145 -8.67 -3.95 -16.21
C VAL A 145 -9.11 -4.58 -17.53
N SER A 146 -8.72 -5.84 -17.76
CA SER A 146 -9.15 -6.59 -18.93
C SER A 146 -10.56 -7.16 -18.67
N LYS A 147 -11.44 -7.01 -19.66
CA LYS A 147 -12.70 -7.76 -19.72
C LYS A 147 -12.41 -9.11 -20.36
N GLN A 148 -11.84 -10.02 -19.58
CA GLN A 148 -11.68 -11.40 -20.04
C GLN A 148 -13.05 -12.08 -20.12
N TRP A 149 -13.22 -12.89 -21.17
CA TRP A 149 -14.47 -13.61 -21.38
C TRP A 149 -14.69 -14.64 -20.27
N PRO A 150 -15.93 -14.83 -19.76
CA PRO A 150 -16.27 -15.78 -18.70
C PRO A 150 -15.77 -17.21 -18.91
N VAL A 151 -15.68 -17.62 -20.17
CA VAL A 151 -15.36 -19.00 -20.54
C VAL A 151 -13.90 -19.07 -20.97
N SER A 152 -13.14 -19.90 -20.26
CA SER A 152 -11.75 -20.15 -20.62
C SER A 152 -11.67 -20.78 -22.01
N PRO A 153 -10.69 -20.38 -22.84
CA PRO A 153 -10.50 -20.97 -24.17
C PRO A 153 -10.26 -22.49 -24.08
N GLU A 154 -9.67 -22.96 -22.98
CA GLU A 154 -9.49 -24.39 -22.71
C GLU A 154 -10.84 -25.10 -22.60
N SER A 155 -11.79 -24.58 -21.81
CA SER A 155 -13.12 -25.17 -21.67
C SER A 155 -13.91 -25.13 -22.98
N LEU A 156 -13.82 -24.05 -23.76
CA LEU A 156 -14.45 -23.98 -25.09
C LEU A 156 -13.89 -25.04 -26.04
N SER A 157 -12.58 -25.23 -26.04
CA SER A 157 -11.94 -26.22 -26.91
C SER A 157 -12.40 -27.65 -26.59
N VAL A 158 -12.47 -28.01 -25.30
CA VAL A 158 -12.89 -29.34 -24.85
C VAL A 158 -14.35 -29.61 -25.24
N LEU A 159 -15.24 -28.63 -25.04
CA LEU A 159 -16.66 -28.77 -25.42
C LEU A 159 -16.82 -28.92 -26.94
N ALA A 160 -16.07 -28.15 -27.72
CA ALA A 160 -16.09 -28.25 -29.18
C ALA A 160 -15.60 -29.62 -29.66
N PHE A 161 -14.50 -30.13 -29.11
CA PHE A 161 -13.99 -31.46 -29.45
C PHE A 161 -14.96 -32.58 -29.07
N ALA A 162 -15.58 -32.51 -27.89
CA ALA A 162 -16.58 -33.50 -27.47
C ALA A 162 -17.82 -33.52 -28.39
N ALA A 163 -18.29 -32.34 -28.80
CA ALA A 163 -19.40 -32.21 -29.74
C ALA A 163 -19.05 -32.78 -31.13
N ILE A 164 -17.87 -32.45 -31.65
CA ILE A 164 -17.40 -32.99 -32.95
C ILE A 164 -17.23 -34.50 -32.87
N PHE A 165 -16.60 -35.01 -31.80
CA PHE A 165 -16.37 -36.43 -31.62
C PHE A 165 -17.68 -37.22 -31.54
N SER A 166 -18.64 -36.74 -30.76
CA SER A 166 -19.97 -37.39 -30.67
C SER A 166 -20.69 -37.38 -32.01
N TYR A 167 -20.68 -36.27 -32.74
CA TYR A 167 -21.29 -36.18 -34.07
C TYR A 167 -20.68 -37.19 -35.06
N VAL A 168 -19.36 -37.29 -35.11
CA VAL A 168 -18.66 -38.27 -35.97
C VAL A 168 -18.99 -39.71 -35.55
N PHE A 169 -18.98 -39.99 -34.25
CA PHE A 169 -19.27 -41.33 -33.72
C PHE A 169 -20.68 -41.79 -34.07
N PHE A 170 -21.70 -40.94 -33.86
CA PHE A 170 -23.07 -41.25 -34.23
C PHE A 170 -23.27 -41.33 -35.75
N GLY A 171 -22.59 -40.49 -36.53
CA GLY A 171 -22.63 -40.55 -37.99
C GLY A 171 -22.05 -41.86 -38.57
N ILE A 172 -20.95 -42.36 -38.00
CA ILE A 172 -20.38 -43.67 -38.37
C ILE A 172 -21.34 -44.78 -37.96
N LYS A 173 -21.85 -44.77 -36.72
CA LYS A 173 -22.82 -45.78 -36.26
C LYS A 173 -24.05 -45.85 -37.16
N SER A 174 -24.61 -44.70 -37.55
CA SER A 174 -25.78 -44.65 -38.45
C SER A 174 -25.53 -45.25 -39.84
N LYS A 175 -24.27 -45.27 -40.32
CA LYS A 175 -23.92 -45.92 -41.59
C LYS A 175 -23.75 -47.43 -41.50
N TYR A 176 -23.44 -47.96 -40.32
CA TYR A 176 -23.27 -49.40 -40.09
C TYR A 176 -24.56 -50.11 -39.64
N ASP A 177 -25.58 -49.36 -39.22
CA ASP A 177 -26.91 -49.88 -38.83
C ASP A 177 -27.94 -49.93 -40.00
N ASN A 178 -27.51 -49.66 -41.24
CA ASN A 178 -28.26 -49.91 -42.49
C ASN A 178 -27.55 -50.99 -43.31
#